data_AF-A0A4Y2PKY0-F1
#
_entry.id   AF-A0A4Y2PKY0-F1
#
_cell.length_a   1.000
_cell.length_b   1.000
_cell.length_c   1.000
_cell.angle_alpha   90.00
_cell.angle_beta   90.00
_cell.angle_gamma   90.00
#
_symmetry.space_group_name_H-M   'P 1'
#
loop_
_entity.id
_entity.type
_entity.pdbx_description
1 polymer ?
#
loop_
_entity_poly.entity_id
_entity_poly.type
_entity_poly.pdbx_seq_one_letter_code
_entity_poly.pdbx_strand_id
1 'polypeptide(L)'
;MATIRKDIVNRTDEADIHAIDSGLKNPWRWDWLEKSVNGVYVREVIRKLRSCGVAYCLLCSKELIYGSRGFSALAKHMESRKHADAVEARQKNVPLPGAGGYNSDISYGLHLMFKGCLTASVNSSSQQLVPLADQIANSEAMLLGFLAEKSLSFSLAPDLLVLVKEVSKD
;
A
#
# COMPACT_ATOMS: atom_id res chain seq x y z
N MET A 1 4.33 13.62 -5.94
CA MET A 1 2.87 13.84 -5.82
C MET A 1 2.17 12.65 -6.47
N ALA A 2 1.57 11.75 -5.68
CA ALA A 2 0.81 10.63 -6.23
C ALA A 2 -0.45 11.18 -6.93
N THR A 3 -0.49 11.11 -8.26
CA THR A 3 -1.65 11.54 -9.03
C THR A 3 -2.78 10.56 -8.76
N ILE A 4 -3.80 10.99 -8.02
CA ILE A 4 -4.98 10.17 -7.75
C ILE A 4 -5.66 9.92 -9.10
N ARG A 5 -5.65 8.65 -9.56
CA ARG A 5 -6.33 8.21 -10.78
C ARG A 5 -7.84 8.38 -10.60
N LYS A 6 -8.41 9.39 -11.26
CA LYS A 6 -9.86 9.71 -11.23
C LYS A 6 -10.71 8.77 -12.09
N ASP A 7 -10.07 7.92 -12.89
CA ASP A 7 -10.68 6.98 -13.83
C ASP A 7 -10.94 5.59 -13.20
N ILE A 8 -10.69 5.41 -11.91
CA ILE A 8 -11.01 4.18 -11.19
C ILE A 8 -12.52 4.12 -10.92
N VAL A 9 -13.12 2.98 -11.26
CA VAL A 9 -14.56 2.70 -11.03
C VAL A 9 -14.72 1.99 -9.70
N ASN A 10 -15.70 2.42 -8.90
CA ASN A 10 -16.02 1.80 -7.62
C ASN A 10 -17.16 0.80 -7.75
N ARG A 11 -17.29 -0.10 -6.77
CA ARG A 11 -18.35 -1.12 -6.75
C ARG A 11 -19.76 -0.52 -6.69
N THR A 12 -19.91 0.68 -6.13
CA THR A 12 -21.18 1.42 -6.12
C THR A 12 -21.65 1.84 -7.51
N ASP A 13 -20.76 1.81 -8.51
CA ASP A 13 -21.02 2.26 -9.88
C ASP A 13 -21.39 1.06 -10.80
N GLU A 14 -22.02 0.01 -10.26
CA GLU A 14 -22.34 -1.24 -10.97
C GLU A 14 -23.14 -1.02 -12.26
N ALA A 15 -24.07 -0.07 -12.28
CA ALA A 15 -24.87 0.28 -13.45
C ALA A 15 -24.02 0.79 -14.63
N ASP A 16 -22.89 1.44 -14.35
CA ASP A 16 -21.99 2.00 -15.38
C ASP A 16 -21.13 0.91 -16.04
N ILE A 17 -20.85 -0.20 -15.35
CA ILE A 17 -19.93 -1.22 -15.88
C ILE A 17 -20.50 -1.92 -17.11
N HIS A 18 -21.79 -2.25 -17.09
CA HIS A 18 -22.43 -2.87 -18.24
C HIS A 18 -22.39 -1.97 -19.47
N ALA A 19 -22.47 -0.65 -19.28
CA ALA A 19 -22.32 0.33 -20.35
C ALA A 19 -20.85 0.43 -20.82
N ILE A 20 -19.90 0.54 -19.88
CA ILE A 20 -18.46 0.66 -20.16
C ILE A 20 -17.91 -0.54 -20.92
N ASP A 21 -18.28 -1.75 -20.50
CA ASP A 21 -17.80 -3.01 -21.06
C ASP A 21 -18.77 -3.63 -22.08
N SER A 22 -19.72 -2.82 -22.59
CA SER A 22 -20.67 -3.26 -23.61
C SER A 22 -19.96 -3.81 -24.84
N GLY A 23 -20.42 -4.97 -25.33
CA GLY A 23 -19.82 -5.64 -26.50
C GLY A 23 -18.53 -6.41 -26.24
N LEU A 24 -18.00 -6.46 -25.01
CA LEU A 24 -16.85 -7.30 -24.69
C LEU A 24 -17.23 -8.76 -24.54
N LYS A 25 -16.33 -9.64 -25.01
CA LYS A 25 -16.43 -11.09 -24.77
C LYS A 25 -16.44 -11.43 -23.28
N ASN A 26 -15.65 -10.72 -22.48
CA ASN A 26 -15.57 -10.90 -21.04
C ASN A 26 -15.73 -9.55 -20.34
N PRO A 27 -16.95 -9.16 -19.97
CA PRO A 27 -17.18 -7.96 -19.17
C PRO A 27 -16.60 -8.14 -17.76
N TRP A 28 -16.31 -7.03 -17.10
CA TRP A 28 -15.84 -7.01 -15.72
C TRP A 28 -16.82 -7.71 -14.77
N ARG A 29 -16.28 -8.43 -13.78
CA ARG A 29 -17.06 -9.04 -12.70
C ARG A 29 -16.42 -8.69 -11.36
N TRP A 30 -17.21 -8.14 -10.45
CA TRP A 30 -16.72 -7.78 -9.12
C TRP A 30 -16.27 -8.99 -8.30
N ASP A 31 -16.84 -10.18 -8.54
CA ASP A 31 -16.43 -11.43 -7.91
C ASP A 31 -14.96 -11.79 -8.19
N TRP A 32 -14.36 -11.24 -9.24
CA TRP A 32 -12.92 -11.42 -9.51
C TRP A 32 -12.04 -10.82 -8.42
N LEU A 33 -12.53 -9.77 -7.74
CA LEU A 33 -11.79 -9.09 -6.68
C LEU A 33 -11.64 -9.94 -5.40
N GLU A 34 -12.55 -10.88 -5.18
CA GLU A 34 -12.52 -11.78 -4.01
C GLU A 34 -11.59 -12.98 -4.22
N LYS A 35 -11.09 -13.19 -5.43
CA LYS A 35 -10.13 -14.26 -5.72
C LYS A 35 -8.74 -13.87 -5.22
N SER A 36 -7.97 -14.88 -4.83
CA SER A 36 -6.55 -14.75 -4.51
C SER A 36 -5.70 -15.47 -5.54
N VAL A 37 -4.52 -14.91 -5.82
CA VAL A 37 -3.49 -15.51 -6.67
C VAL A 37 -2.17 -15.35 -5.91
N ASN A 38 -1.45 -16.46 -5.68
CA ASN A 38 -0.23 -16.50 -4.86
C ASN A 38 -0.40 -15.86 -3.47
N GLY A 39 -1.57 -16.05 -2.84
CA GLY A 39 -1.87 -15.52 -1.50
C GLY A 39 -2.24 -14.04 -1.45
N VAL A 40 -2.17 -13.30 -2.57
CA VAL A 40 -2.57 -11.89 -2.65
C VAL A 40 -3.98 -11.79 -3.22
N TYR A 41 -4.86 -11.02 -2.58
CA TYR A 41 -6.21 -10.78 -3.10
C TYR A 41 -6.21 -9.78 -4.24
N VAL A 42 -7.01 -10.06 -5.27
CA VAL A 42 -7.12 -9.20 -6.45
C VAL A 42 -7.60 -7.80 -6.07
N ARG A 43 -8.53 -7.66 -5.10
CA ARG A 43 -9.02 -6.35 -4.59
C ARG A 43 -7.93 -5.44 -4.04
N GLU A 44 -6.81 -6.00 -3.58
CA GLU A 44 -5.72 -5.25 -2.97
C GLU A 44 -4.83 -4.60 -4.03
N VAL A 45 -4.74 -5.21 -5.21
CA VAL A 45 -3.75 -4.85 -6.23
C VAL A 45 -4.35 -4.35 -7.53
N ILE A 46 -5.57 -4.76 -7.89
CA ILE A 46 -6.17 -4.46 -9.19
C ILE A 46 -7.43 -3.62 -9.02
N ARG A 47 -7.57 -2.60 -9.87
CA ARG A 47 -8.72 -1.69 -9.95
C ARG A 47 -9.32 -1.70 -11.36
N LYS A 48 -10.64 -1.62 -11.46
CA LYS A 48 -11.35 -1.42 -12.74
C LYS A 48 -11.18 0.04 -13.18
N LEU A 49 -10.82 0.26 -14.45
CA LEU A 49 -10.81 1.58 -15.06
C LEU A 49 -12.10 1.84 -15.83
N ARG A 50 -12.44 3.13 -16.02
CA ARG A 50 -13.57 3.58 -16.85
C ARG A 50 -13.37 3.23 -18.33
N SER A 51 -12.15 2.87 -18.74
CA SER A 51 -11.85 2.36 -20.07
C SER A 51 -12.39 0.93 -20.26
N CYS A 52 -13.01 0.70 -21.42
CA CYS A 52 -13.58 -0.59 -21.82
C CYS A 52 -12.54 -1.71 -21.78
N GLY A 53 -12.78 -2.77 -20.99
CA GLY A 53 -11.95 -3.98 -21.01
C GLY A 53 -10.56 -3.82 -20.41
N VAL A 54 -10.32 -2.71 -19.69
CA VAL A 54 -9.03 -2.40 -19.06
C VAL A 54 -9.15 -2.29 -17.54
N ALA A 55 -8.17 -2.88 -16.85
CA ALA A 55 -7.96 -2.75 -15.42
C ALA A 55 -6.56 -2.19 -15.14
N TYR A 56 -6.29 -1.77 -13.92
CA TYR A 56 -5.02 -1.19 -13.51
C TYR A 56 -4.46 -1.93 -12.30
N CYS A 57 -3.19 -2.31 -12.36
CA CYS A 57 -2.47 -2.81 -11.19
C CYS A 57 -1.78 -1.65 -10.46
N LEU A 58 -2.10 -1.49 -9.18
CA LEU A 58 -1.52 -0.48 -8.29
C LEU A 58 -0.05 -0.76 -7.98
N LEU A 59 0.37 -2.02 -7.87
CA LEU A 59 1.74 -2.39 -7.55
C LEU A 59 2.69 -2.22 -8.75
N CYS A 60 2.25 -2.65 -9.92
CA CYS A 60 3.06 -2.59 -11.14
C CYS A 60 2.92 -1.26 -11.89
N SER A 61 2.03 -0.37 -11.43
CA SER A 61 1.62 0.85 -12.13
C SER A 61 1.30 0.61 -13.62
N LYS A 62 0.54 -0.45 -13.91
CA LYS A 62 0.35 -0.96 -15.27
C LYS A 62 -1.10 -1.24 -15.59
N GLU A 63 -1.51 -0.86 -16.81
CA GLU A 63 -2.81 -1.20 -17.38
C GLU A 63 -2.81 -2.63 -17.95
N LEU A 64 -3.92 -3.34 -17.70
CA LEU A 64 -4.13 -4.75 -18.01
C LEU A 64 -5.38 -4.87 -18.88
N ILE A 65 -5.23 -5.44 -20.06
CA ILE A 65 -6.35 -5.68 -20.98
C ILE A 65 -6.95 -7.05 -20.62
N TYR A 66 -8.18 -7.06 -20.11
CA TYR A 66 -8.91 -8.30 -19.80
C TYR A 66 -10.04 -8.61 -20.78
N GLY A 67 -10.52 -7.66 -21.59
CA GLY A 67 -11.75 -7.85 -22.39
C GLY A 67 -11.80 -9.14 -23.23
N SER A 68 -10.67 -9.62 -23.74
CA SER A 68 -10.57 -10.86 -24.52
C SER A 68 -10.40 -12.15 -23.70
N ARG A 69 -9.72 -12.09 -22.55
CA ARG A 69 -9.29 -13.26 -21.75
C ARG A 69 -9.95 -13.34 -20.37
N GLY A 70 -10.68 -12.32 -19.97
CA GLY A 70 -11.29 -12.17 -18.66
C GLY A 70 -10.27 -12.25 -17.52
N PHE A 71 -10.70 -12.87 -16.41
CA PHE A 71 -9.89 -13.05 -15.20
C PHE A 71 -8.50 -13.68 -15.46
N SER A 72 -8.37 -14.58 -16.44
CA SER A 72 -7.09 -15.23 -16.72
C SER A 72 -5.98 -14.25 -17.09
N ALA A 73 -6.31 -13.09 -17.68
CA ALA A 73 -5.33 -12.03 -17.94
C ALA A 73 -4.81 -11.39 -16.64
N LEU A 74 -5.70 -11.22 -15.65
CA LEU A 74 -5.36 -10.67 -14.34
C LEU A 74 -4.52 -11.67 -13.54
N ALA A 75 -4.93 -12.94 -13.52
CA ALA A 75 -4.19 -14.01 -12.85
C ALA A 75 -2.78 -14.16 -13.42
N LYS A 76 -2.64 -14.23 -14.76
CA LYS A 76 -1.34 -14.30 -15.43
C LYS A 76 -0.44 -13.10 -15.12
N HIS A 77 -1.03 -11.91 -14.94
CA HIS A 77 -0.26 -10.75 -14.50
C HIS A 77 0.25 -10.91 -13.06
N MET A 78 -0.59 -11.36 -12.14
CA MET A 78 -0.22 -11.58 -10.74
C MET A 78 0.81 -12.71 -10.57
N GLU A 79 0.79 -13.71 -11.44
CA GLU A 79 1.79 -14.78 -11.51
C GLU A 79 3.11 -14.33 -12.15
N SER A 80 3.15 -13.15 -12.76
CA SER A 80 4.37 -12.69 -13.43
C SER A 80 5.46 -12.32 -12.42
N ARG A 81 6.71 -12.65 -12.76
CA ARG A 81 7.88 -12.30 -11.92
C ARG A 81 7.94 -10.80 -11.57
N LYS A 82 7.63 -9.93 -12.53
CA LYS A 82 7.58 -8.48 -12.29
C LYS A 82 6.59 -8.07 -11.21
N HIS A 83 5.46 -8.78 -11.11
CA HIS A 83 4.49 -8.53 -10.06
C HIS A 83 4.99 -9.06 -8.71
N ALA A 84 5.58 -10.26 -8.70
CA ALA A 84 6.20 -10.82 -7.50
C ALA A 84 7.30 -9.90 -6.93
N ASP A 85 8.20 -9.40 -7.79
CA ASP A 85 9.26 -8.45 -7.40
C ASP A 85 8.66 -7.16 -6.81
N ALA A 86 7.55 -6.66 -7.38
CA ALA A 86 6.85 -5.47 -6.88
C ALA A 86 6.14 -5.72 -5.53
N VAL A 87 5.59 -6.92 -5.31
CA VAL A 87 5.01 -7.35 -4.04
C VAL A 87 6.09 -7.42 -2.96
N GLU A 88 7.22 -8.05 -3.25
CA GLU A 88 8.36 -8.18 -2.33
C GLU A 88 8.94 -6.80 -1.99
N ALA A 89 9.13 -5.93 -2.99
CA ALA A 89 9.56 -4.56 -2.76
C ALA A 89 8.60 -3.82 -1.82
N ARG A 90 7.28 -3.99 -1.98
CA ARG A 90 6.30 -3.35 -1.10
C ARG A 90 6.35 -3.91 0.33
N GLN A 91 6.53 -5.22 0.50
CA GLN A 91 6.67 -5.82 1.84
C GLN A 91 7.91 -5.31 2.58
N LYS A 92 9.01 -5.08 1.87
CA LYS A 92 10.23 -4.48 2.44
C LYS A 92 10.09 -2.98 2.73
N ASN A 93 9.23 -2.28 1.99
CA ASN A 93 8.95 -0.86 2.16
C ASN A 93 7.69 -0.62 2.99
N VAL A 94 7.68 -1.14 4.23
CA VAL A 94 6.63 -0.85 5.20
C VAL A 94 6.59 0.66 5.43
N PRO A 95 5.40 1.30 5.47
CA PRO A 95 5.29 2.71 5.80
C PRO A 95 5.99 2.99 7.12
N LEU A 96 6.64 4.15 7.21
CA LEU A 96 7.19 4.60 8.47
C LEU A 96 6.11 4.59 9.55
N PRO A 97 6.42 4.11 10.77
CA PRO A 97 5.53 4.29 11.91
C PRO A 97 5.20 5.80 12.02
N GLY A 98 3.91 6.13 11.94
CA GLY A 98 3.42 7.52 11.90
C GLY A 98 3.01 8.06 10.53
N ALA A 99 3.32 7.38 9.41
CA ALA A 99 2.98 7.83 8.05
C ALA A 99 1.58 7.42 7.56
N GLY A 100 0.65 7.07 8.47
CA GLY A 100 -0.77 6.85 8.13
C GLY A 100 -1.23 5.40 7.95
N GLY A 101 -0.52 4.40 8.49
CA GLY A 101 -1.05 3.04 8.68
C GLY A 101 -1.35 2.81 10.15
N TYR A 102 -2.62 2.91 10.56
CA TYR A 102 -3.01 2.78 11.96
C TYR A 102 -3.11 1.30 12.36
N ASN A 103 -2.13 0.82 13.13
CA ASN A 103 -2.40 -0.20 14.14
C ASN A 103 -2.70 0.55 15.44
N SER A 104 -3.83 0.24 16.07
CA SER A 104 -4.39 0.95 17.23
C SER A 104 -3.55 0.90 18.50
N ASP A 105 -2.44 0.17 18.52
CA ASP A 105 -1.72 -0.16 19.76
C ASP A 105 -0.38 0.56 19.96
N ILE A 106 0.06 1.43 19.04
CA ILE A 106 1.31 2.18 19.22
C ILE A 106 1.01 3.68 19.34
N SER A 107 0.62 4.07 20.55
CA SER A 107 0.39 5.46 20.96
C SER A 107 1.65 6.08 21.58
N TYR A 108 2.78 6.04 20.87
CA TYR A 108 3.95 6.82 21.28
C TYR A 108 4.07 8.05 20.38
N GLY A 109 4.10 9.24 20.99
CA GLY A 109 4.35 10.52 20.31
C GLY A 109 3.14 11.33 19.83
N LEU A 110 1.90 10.88 20.01
CA LEU A 110 0.71 11.66 19.65
C LEU A 110 0.25 12.59 20.78
N HIS A 111 0.53 13.89 20.64
CA HIS A 111 0.01 14.93 21.52
C HIS A 111 -1.53 15.00 21.42
N LEU A 112 -2.24 15.12 22.55
CA LEU A 112 -3.70 15.06 22.68
C LEU A 112 -4.49 15.93 21.70
N MET A 113 -3.91 17.04 21.24
CA MET A 113 -4.54 17.97 20.29
C MET A 113 -4.74 17.39 18.88
N PHE A 114 -4.01 16.34 18.50
CA PHE A 114 -4.12 15.71 17.18
C PHE A 114 -5.14 14.57 17.14
N LYS A 115 -5.76 14.23 18.28
CA LYS A 115 -6.77 13.16 18.39
C LYS A 115 -8.05 13.46 17.59
N GLY A 116 -8.34 14.73 17.29
CA GLY A 116 -9.50 15.15 16.50
C GLY A 116 -9.35 15.05 14.98
N CYS A 117 -8.14 14.78 14.46
CA CYS A 117 -7.88 14.71 13.01
C CYS A 117 -8.09 13.29 12.42
N LEU A 118 -8.55 12.33 13.24
CA LEU A 118 -8.61 10.90 12.92
C LEU A 118 -9.69 10.50 11.90
N THR A 119 -10.58 11.39 11.46
CA THR A 119 -11.77 11.04 10.67
C THR A 119 -11.67 11.32 9.16
N ALA A 120 -10.48 11.59 8.62
CA ALA A 120 -10.32 11.83 7.19
C ALA A 120 -9.03 11.23 6.62
N SER A 121 -8.96 9.91 6.51
CA SER A 121 -8.00 9.29 5.59
C SER A 121 -8.66 8.17 4.81
N VAL A 122 -9.14 8.56 3.63
CA VAL A 122 -9.60 7.68 2.57
C VAL A 122 -8.46 6.73 2.18
N ASN A 123 -8.82 5.45 2.02
CA ASN A 123 -8.04 4.31 1.53
C ASN A 123 -7.05 4.63 0.38
N SER A 124 -5.97 5.33 0.68
CA SER A 124 -4.91 5.65 -0.25
C SER A 124 -3.95 4.47 -0.31
N SER A 125 -4.35 3.45 -1.06
CA SER A 125 -3.53 2.28 -1.41
C SER A 125 -2.31 2.62 -2.29
N SER A 126 -1.96 3.90 -2.43
CA SER A 126 -0.68 4.34 -2.97
C SER A 126 0.27 4.63 -1.80
N GLN A 127 0.66 3.60 -1.06
CA GLN A 127 1.78 3.73 -0.13
C GLN A 127 3.03 3.96 -0.96
N GLN A 128 3.49 5.21 -0.97
CA GLN A 128 4.71 5.62 -1.63
C GLN A 128 5.87 4.86 -0.98
N LEU A 129 6.71 4.24 -1.80
CA LEU A 129 7.95 3.62 -1.31
C LEU A 129 8.73 4.71 -0.58
N VAL A 130 8.95 4.53 0.73
CA VAL A 130 9.71 5.49 1.53
C VAL A 130 11.19 5.29 1.18
N PRO A 131 11.90 6.30 0.66
CA PRO A 131 13.32 6.21 0.40
C PRO A 131 14.09 5.74 1.64
N LEU A 132 15.15 4.95 1.43
CA LEU A 132 15.96 4.42 2.55
C LEU A 132 16.51 5.53 3.46
N ALA A 133 16.89 6.67 2.88
CA ALA A 133 17.35 7.84 3.65
C ALA A 133 16.28 8.36 4.62
N ASP A 134 15.03 8.45 4.17
CA ASP A 134 13.90 8.89 5.00
C ASP A 134 13.59 7.84 6.08
N GLN A 135 13.75 6.55 5.76
CA GLN A 135 13.61 5.48 6.76
C GLN A 135 14.63 5.61 7.89
N ILE A 136 15.89 5.85 7.53
CA ILE A 136 16.98 6.09 8.49
C ILE A 136 16.68 7.32 9.33
N ALA A 137 16.39 8.47 8.70
CA ALA A 137 16.11 9.72 9.41
C ALA A 137 14.92 9.59 10.37
N ASN A 138 13.85 8.89 9.99
CA ASN A 138 12.71 8.66 10.87
C ASN A 138 13.07 7.74 12.05
N SER A 139 13.86 6.70 11.82
CA SER A 139 14.33 5.82 12.89
C SER A 139 15.21 6.56 13.91
N GLU A 140 16.06 7.46 13.43
CA GLU A 140 16.86 8.36 14.27
C GLU A 140 15.96 9.32 15.06
N ALA A 141 14.97 9.92 14.41
CA ALA A 141 14.02 10.82 15.07
C ALA A 141 13.20 10.10 16.17
N MET A 142 12.76 8.87 15.94
CA MET A 142 12.05 8.07 16.95
C MET A 142 12.95 7.77 18.16
N LEU A 143 14.21 7.38 17.94
CA LEU A 143 15.17 7.13 19.01
C LEU A 143 15.45 8.40 19.83
N LEU A 144 15.68 9.53 19.16
CA LEU A 144 15.90 10.81 19.83
C LEU A 144 14.65 11.26 20.61
N GLY A 145 13.46 11.08 20.06
CA GLY A 145 12.19 11.36 20.75
C GLY A 145 12.04 10.52 22.02
N PHE A 146 12.34 9.21 21.95
CA PHE A 146 12.33 8.33 23.13
C PHE A 146 13.31 8.80 24.21
N LEU A 147 14.54 9.14 23.82
CA LEU A 147 15.55 9.64 24.76
C LEU A 147 15.08 10.93 25.45
N ALA A 148 14.53 11.87 24.67
CA ALA A 148 13.98 13.12 25.20
C ALA A 148 12.81 12.88 26.17
N GLU A 149 11.87 12.00 25.83
CA GLU A 149 10.72 11.67 26.67
C GLU A 149 11.13 11.06 28.02
N LYS A 150 12.20 10.26 28.03
CA LYS A 150 12.73 9.61 29.24
C LYS A 150 13.80 10.44 29.95
N SER A 151 14.03 11.69 29.53
CA SER A 151 15.08 12.56 30.08
C SER A 151 16.48 11.91 30.05
N LEU A 152 16.74 11.08 29.04
CA LEU A 152 18.02 10.40 28.83
C LEU A 152 18.94 11.27 27.97
N SER A 153 20.26 11.09 28.16
CA SER A 153 21.25 11.80 27.33
C SER A 153 21.18 11.34 25.87
N PHE A 154 21.18 12.28 24.94
CA PHE A 154 21.27 12.00 23.50
C PHE A 154 22.58 11.29 23.12
N SER A 155 23.62 11.38 23.95
CA SER A 155 24.87 10.63 23.75
C SER A 155 24.68 9.12 23.78
N LEU A 156 23.57 8.62 24.32
CA LEU A 156 23.24 7.18 24.39
C LEU A 156 22.70 6.62 23.07
N ALA A 157 22.28 7.48 22.13
CA ALA A 157 21.72 7.04 20.84
C ALA A 157 22.63 6.08 20.05
N PRO A 158 23.93 6.37 19.82
CA PRO A 158 24.81 5.46 19.11
C PRO A 158 24.99 4.11 19.83
N ASP A 159 25.10 4.11 21.16
CA ASP A 159 25.29 2.88 21.94
C ASP A 159 24.05 1.98 21.90
N LEU A 160 22.85 2.58 21.98
CA LEU A 160 21.59 1.87 21.83
C LEU A 160 21.43 1.26 20.43
N LEU A 161 21.85 1.96 19.38
CA LEU A 161 21.84 1.42 18.01
C LEU A 161 22.77 0.21 17.84
N VAL A 162 23.95 0.25 18.47
CA VAL A 162 24.88 -0.90 18.47
C VAL A 162 24.26 -2.06 19.23
N LEU A 163 23.71 -1.82 20.43
CA LEU A 163 23.07 -2.86 21.24
C LEU A 163 21.93 -3.56 20.48
N VAL A 164 21.03 -2.81 19.85
CA VAL A 164 19.91 -3.38 19.07
C VAL A 164 20.43 -4.21 17.90
N LYS A 165 21.47 -3.76 17.20
CA LYS A 165 22.10 -4.52 16.11
C LYS A 165 22.72 -5.83 16.59
N GLU A 166 23.37 -5.84 17.75
CA GLU A 166 23.93 -7.07 18.31
C GLU A 166 22.84 -8.04 18.77
N VAL A 167 21.80 -7.54 19.45
CA VAL A 167 20.67 -8.37 19.92
C VAL A 167 19.84 -8.96 18.76
N SER A 168 19.80 -8.29 17.61
CA SER A 168 19.06 -8.77 16.42
C SER A 168 19.78 -9.88 15.64
N LYS A 169 20.98 -10.30 16.07
CA LYS A 169 21.76 -11.37 15.41
C LYS A 169 21.49 -12.77 15.98
N ASP A 170 20.85 -12.86 17.15
CA ASP A 170 20.32 -14.10 17.75
C ASP A 170 18.97 -14.48 17.10
#